data_AF-A0A3S1N0B4-F1
#
_entry.id   AF-A0A3S1N0B4-F1
#
_cell.length_a   1.000
_cell.length_b   1.000
_cell.length_c   1.000
_cell.angle_alpha   90.00
_cell.angle_beta   90.00
_cell.angle_gamma   90.00
#
_symmetry.space_group_name_H-M   'P 1'
#
loop_
_entity.id
_entity.type
_entity.pdbx_description
1 polymer ?
#
loop_
_entity_poly.entity_id
_entity_poly.type
_entity_poly.pdbx_seq_one_letter_code
_entity_poly.pdbx_strand_id
1 'polypeptide(L)'
;MPINITMPALSPTMEEGNLAKWLVKEGDKVSPGDVIAEIETDKATMEVESVDEGTVAKLVVPAGTEGVKVNAVIAILAGEGEDARAAAKADGGAVPKAEAAKAEAPKAEAPKEAPKPAASAPAPAPAKAEPA
;
A
#
# COMPACT_ATOMS: atom_id res chain seq x y z
N MET A 1 19.80 -18.71 -2.04
CA MET A 1 20.32 -17.31 -2.08
C MET A 1 19.17 -16.45 -2.56
N PRO A 2 18.86 -15.35 -1.85
CA PRO A 2 17.80 -14.45 -2.25
C PRO A 2 18.12 -13.86 -3.63
N ILE A 3 17.11 -13.74 -4.47
CA ILE A 3 17.23 -13.18 -5.82
C ILE A 3 16.70 -11.74 -5.72
N ASN A 4 17.57 -10.76 -5.89
CA ASN A 4 17.16 -9.35 -5.88
C ASN A 4 16.58 -8.99 -7.24
N ILE A 5 15.29 -8.62 -7.27
CA ILE A 5 14.67 -8.03 -8.44
C ILE A 5 15.01 -6.55 -8.45
N THR A 6 15.77 -6.16 -9.46
CA THR A 6 16.11 -4.77 -9.72
C THR A 6 15.19 -4.16 -10.77
N MET A 7 15.03 -2.85 -10.74
CA MET A 7 14.28 -2.12 -11.73
C MET A 7 14.91 -2.29 -13.13
N PRO A 8 14.18 -2.85 -14.12
CA PRO A 8 14.70 -3.03 -15.46
C PRO A 8 14.74 -1.69 -16.22
N ALA A 9 15.69 -1.58 -17.14
CA ALA A 9 15.74 -0.48 -18.09
C ALA A 9 14.76 -0.77 -19.24
N LEU A 10 13.59 -0.14 -19.24
CA LEU A 10 12.61 -0.29 -20.33
C LEU A 10 12.92 0.62 -21.54
N SER A 11 13.93 1.48 -21.43
CA SER A 11 14.44 2.29 -22.53
C SER A 11 15.93 2.55 -22.40
N PRO A 12 16.67 2.67 -23.52
CA PRO A 12 18.13 2.86 -23.52
C PRO A 12 18.58 4.21 -22.92
N THR A 13 17.66 5.16 -22.75
CA THR A 13 17.90 6.47 -22.11
C THR A 13 17.19 6.62 -20.76
N MET A 14 16.66 5.52 -20.21
CA MET A 14 15.93 5.54 -18.94
C MET A 14 16.91 5.52 -17.77
N GLU A 15 16.87 6.55 -16.92
CA GLU A 15 17.64 6.60 -15.66
C GLU A 15 16.75 6.24 -14.47
N GLU A 16 15.47 6.61 -14.52
CA GLU A 16 14.51 6.48 -13.44
C GLU A 16 13.11 6.20 -14.01
N GLY A 17 12.22 5.63 -13.19
CA GLY A 17 10.82 5.38 -13.55
C GLY A 17 9.93 5.25 -12.32
N ASN A 18 8.62 5.19 -12.54
CA ASN A 18 7.65 5.13 -11.45
C ASN A 18 7.05 3.73 -11.36
N LEU A 19 7.08 3.13 -10.18
CA LEU A 19 6.43 1.85 -9.96
C LEU A 19 4.94 2.12 -9.72
N ALA A 20 4.11 2.02 -10.76
CA ALA A 20 2.70 2.36 -10.68
C ALA A 20 1.94 1.37 -9.79
N LYS A 21 2.14 0.06 -10.02
CA LYS A 21 1.37 -0.98 -9.33
C LYS A 21 2.11 -2.31 -9.26
N TRP A 22 1.93 -3.03 -8.16
CA TRP A 22 2.31 -4.44 -8.05
C TRP A 22 1.13 -5.34 -8.44
N LEU A 23 1.36 -6.31 -9.32
CA LEU A 23 0.40 -7.39 -9.60
C LEU A 23 0.61 -8.61 -8.70
N VAL A 24 1.79 -8.71 -8.07
CA VAL A 24 2.14 -9.77 -7.13
C VAL A 24 2.14 -9.28 -5.67
N LYS A 25 2.21 -10.22 -4.73
CA LYS A 25 2.24 -9.95 -3.28
C LYS A 25 3.33 -10.76 -2.61
N GLU A 26 3.72 -10.35 -1.41
CA GLU A 26 4.64 -11.14 -0.58
C GLU A 26 4.06 -12.55 -0.30
N GLY A 27 4.84 -13.58 -0.59
CA GLY A 27 4.47 -14.99 -0.53
C GLY A 27 3.93 -15.57 -1.85
N ASP A 28 3.76 -14.75 -2.88
CA ASP A 28 3.27 -15.22 -4.18
C ASP A 28 4.39 -15.85 -5.01
N LYS A 29 4.06 -16.83 -5.86
CA LYS A 29 5.04 -17.55 -6.68
C LYS A 29 5.05 -16.96 -8.08
N VAL A 30 6.21 -16.49 -8.52
CA VAL A 30 6.41 -15.91 -9.85
C VAL A 30 7.29 -16.82 -10.71
N SER A 31 7.11 -16.73 -12.01
CA SER A 31 7.86 -17.49 -13.00
C SER A 31 8.35 -16.55 -14.11
N PRO A 32 9.41 -16.91 -14.84
CA PRO A 32 9.90 -16.12 -15.95
C PRO A 32 8.78 -15.86 -16.97
N GLY A 33 8.56 -14.59 -17.31
CA GLY A 33 7.48 -14.14 -18.20
C GLY A 33 6.17 -13.77 -17.49
N ASP A 34 6.06 -13.96 -16.18
CA ASP A 34 4.88 -13.57 -15.41
C ASP A 34 4.92 -12.08 -15.05
N VAL A 35 3.81 -11.35 -15.23
CA VAL A 35 3.77 -9.90 -15.01
C VAL A 35 3.71 -9.59 -13.51
N ILE A 36 4.77 -9.00 -12.98
CA ILE A 36 4.93 -8.73 -11.55
C ILE A 36 4.55 -7.30 -11.17
N ALA A 37 4.78 -6.33 -12.04
CA ALA A 37 4.51 -4.91 -11.77
C ALA A 37 4.20 -4.11 -13.04
N GLU A 38 3.55 -2.97 -12.88
CA GLU A 38 3.39 -1.94 -13.91
C GLU A 38 4.34 -0.78 -13.59
N ILE A 39 5.18 -0.40 -14.55
CA ILE A 39 6.02 0.79 -14.48
C ILE A 39 5.42 1.86 -15.37
N GLU A 40 5.17 3.02 -14.78
CA GLU A 40 4.81 4.23 -15.51
C GLU A 40 6.06 5.08 -15.75
N THR A 41 6.19 5.56 -16.97
CA THR A 41 7.23 6.50 -17.39
C THR A 41 6.56 7.70 -18.03
N ASP A 42 7.32 8.78 -18.25
CA ASP A 42 6.86 9.97 -18.99
C ASP A 42 6.26 9.64 -20.37
N LYS A 43 6.66 8.51 -20.96
CA LYS A 43 6.30 8.11 -22.32
C LYS A 43 5.14 7.13 -22.37
N ALA A 44 5.09 6.19 -21.43
CA ALA A 44 4.12 5.10 -21.41
C ALA A 44 4.13 4.34 -20.08
N THR A 45 3.04 3.63 -19.82
CA THR A 45 2.97 2.57 -18.82
C THR A 45 3.30 1.25 -19.49
N MET A 46 4.22 0.48 -18.90
CA MET A 46 4.71 -0.79 -19.40
C MET A 46 4.71 -1.83 -18.29
N GLU A 47 4.42 -3.07 -18.65
CA GLU A 47 4.38 -4.20 -17.75
C GLU A 47 5.78 -4.79 -17.57
N VAL A 48 6.17 -5.05 -16.33
CA VAL A 48 7.41 -5.72 -15.97
C VAL A 48 7.10 -7.19 -15.73
N GLU A 49 7.71 -8.03 -16.55
CA GLU A 49 7.72 -9.47 -16.36
C GLU A 49 8.88 -9.91 -15.44
N SER A 50 8.66 -10.95 -14.65
CA SER A 50 9.72 -11.60 -13.88
C SER A 50 10.72 -12.23 -14.86
N VAL A 51 12.02 -12.02 -14.61
CA VAL A 51 13.09 -12.69 -15.36
C VAL A 51 13.50 -13.99 -14.67
N ASP A 52 13.33 -14.03 -13.35
CA ASP A 52 13.66 -15.16 -12.49
C ASP A 52 12.40 -15.83 -11.94
N GLU A 53 12.52 -17.09 -11.56
CA GLU A 53 11.48 -17.79 -10.80
C GLU A 53 11.76 -17.76 -9.30
N GLY A 54 10.69 -17.68 -8.50
CA GLY A 54 10.82 -17.69 -7.05
C GLY A 54 9.53 -17.34 -6.34
N THR A 55 9.62 -17.23 -5.01
CA THR A 55 8.51 -16.72 -4.18
C THR A 55 8.84 -15.31 -3.73
N VAL A 56 7.93 -14.35 -3.89
CA VAL A 56 8.11 -12.96 -3.45
C VAL A 56 8.37 -12.94 -1.95
N ALA A 57 9.62 -12.73 -1.56
CA ALA A 57 10.01 -12.68 -0.17
C ALA A 57 9.63 -11.35 0.47
N LYS A 58 9.88 -10.25 -0.25
CA LYS A 58 9.60 -8.89 0.21
C LYS A 58 9.56 -7.89 -0.94
N LEU A 59 8.63 -6.94 -0.86
CA LEU A 59 8.57 -5.78 -1.75
C LEU A 59 9.26 -4.60 -1.04
N VAL A 60 10.41 -4.16 -1.56
CA VAL A 60 11.21 -3.09 -0.95
C VAL A 60 10.64 -1.72 -1.32
N VAL A 61 10.17 -1.59 -2.56
CA VAL A 61 9.56 -0.38 -3.09
C VAL A 61 8.05 -0.55 -3.16
N PRO A 62 7.25 0.30 -2.49
CA PRO A 62 5.80 0.21 -2.55
C PRO A 62 5.24 0.66 -3.90
N ALA A 63 4.02 0.20 -4.23
CA ALA A 63 3.28 0.69 -5.39
C ALA A 63 2.99 2.19 -5.29
N GLY A 64 3.03 2.89 -6.42
CA GLY A 64 2.93 4.34 -6.54
C GLY A 64 4.23 5.09 -6.24
N THR A 65 5.37 4.42 -6.08
CA THR A 65 6.64 5.11 -5.81
C THR A 65 7.20 5.72 -7.08
N GLU A 66 7.48 7.01 -7.04
CA GLU A 66 8.06 7.76 -8.16
C GLU A 66 9.58 7.85 -8.07
N GLY A 67 10.25 7.96 -9.23
CA GLY A 67 11.70 8.20 -9.29
C GLY A 67 12.57 7.02 -8.83
N VAL A 68 12.11 5.79 -9.05
CA VAL A 68 12.90 4.58 -8.79
C VAL A 68 14.02 4.50 -9.82
N LYS A 69 15.28 4.39 -9.38
CA LYS A 69 16.43 4.30 -10.29
C LYS A 69 16.51 2.95 -10.99
N VAL A 70 16.92 2.95 -12.25
CA VAL A 70 17.26 1.73 -12.98
C VAL A 70 18.38 0.99 -12.25
N ASN A 71 18.32 -0.35 -12.21
CA ASN A 71 19.16 -1.24 -11.38
C ASN A 71 18.96 -1.12 -9.86
N ALA A 72 18.07 -0.28 -9.35
CA ALA A 72 17.75 -0.27 -7.91
C ALA A 72 16.94 -1.52 -7.53
N VAL A 73 17.19 -2.09 -6.34
CA VAL A 73 16.44 -3.23 -5.82
C VAL A 73 15.01 -2.81 -5.48
N ILE A 74 14.03 -3.42 -6.13
CA ILE A 74 12.60 -3.13 -5.94
C ILE A 74 11.89 -4.25 -5.18
N ALA A 75 12.34 -5.50 -5.33
CA ALA A 75 11.79 -6.66 -4.65
C ALA A 75 12.87 -7.72 -4.40
N ILE A 76 12.57 -8.64 -3.48
CA ILE A 76 13.41 -9.78 -3.15
C ILE A 76 12.56 -11.02 -3.36
N LEU A 77 13.09 -11.99 -4.10
CA LEU A 77 12.54 -13.32 -4.29
C LEU A 77 13.35 -14.33 -3.46
N ALA A 78 12.65 -15.31 -2.91
CA ALA A 78 13.26 -16.52 -2.38
C ALA A 78 13.35 -17.56 -3.49
N GLY A 79 14.57 -18.10 -3.67
CA GLY A 79 14.81 -19.19 -4.62
C GLY A 79 14.12 -20.49 -4.22
N GLU A 80 14.15 -21.48 -5.12
CA GLU A 80 13.46 -22.75 -4.94
C GLU A 80 13.92 -23.48 -3.66
N GLY A 81 12.99 -23.74 -2.74
CA GLY A 81 13.25 -24.38 -1.45
C GLY A 81 13.74 -23.46 -0.34
N GLU A 82 13.79 -22.14 -0.55
CA GLU A 82 14.24 -21.17 0.45
C GLU A 82 13.06 -20.46 1.15
N ASP A 83 13.15 -20.25 2.46
CA ASP A 83 12.13 -19.53 3.22
C ASP A 83 12.10 -18.05 2.83
N ALA A 84 10.96 -17.57 2.32
CA ALA A 84 10.67 -16.16 2.06
C ALA A 84 11.03 -15.24 3.25
N ARG A 85 10.81 -15.73 4.48
CA ARG A 85 11.16 -15.02 5.71
C ARG A 85 12.66 -14.91 5.97
N ALA A 86 13.45 -15.88 5.52
CA ALA A 86 14.90 -15.86 5.64
C ALA A 86 15.52 -14.97 4.55
N ALA A 87 15.03 -15.07 3.31
CA ALA A 87 15.42 -14.22 2.19
C ALA A 87 15.20 -12.72 2.49
N ALA A 88 14.05 -12.36 3.05
CA ALA A 88 13.74 -10.99 3.46
C ALA A 88 14.63 -10.43 4.60
N LYS A 89 15.30 -11.31 5.37
CA LYS A 89 16.23 -10.93 6.45
C LYS A 89 17.68 -10.88 5.98
N ALA A 90 18.04 -11.68 4.99
CA ALA A 90 19.39 -11.79 4.45
C ALA A 90 19.85 -10.50 3.75
N ASP A 91 18.93 -9.69 3.22
CA ASP A 91 19.24 -8.41 2.56
C ASP A 91 19.54 -7.25 3.53
N GLY A 92 19.40 -7.44 4.86
CA GLY A 92 20.13 -6.65 5.87
C GLY A 92 20.05 -5.11 5.82
N GLY A 93 19.14 -4.50 5.06
CA GLY A 93 18.99 -3.05 4.92
C GLY A 93 17.66 -2.59 5.49
N ALA A 94 17.70 -1.66 6.44
CA ALA A 94 16.57 -1.09 7.13
C ALA A 94 15.39 -0.80 6.19
N VAL A 95 14.23 -1.38 6.49
CA VAL A 95 12.95 -0.72 6.21
C VAL A 95 13.03 0.63 6.93
N PRO A 96 12.97 1.79 6.24
CA PRO A 96 12.31 2.92 6.85
C PRO A 96 10.92 2.39 7.13
N LYS A 97 10.65 2.16 8.41
CA LYS A 97 9.31 2.07 8.94
C LYS A 97 8.53 3.16 8.23
N ALA A 98 7.68 2.76 7.28
CA ALA A 98 6.68 3.64 6.73
C ALA A 98 6.06 4.31 7.95
N GLU A 99 6.29 5.61 8.06
CA GLU A 99 5.47 6.49 8.86
C GLU A 99 4.08 6.29 8.30
N ALA A 100 3.41 5.28 8.84
CA ALA A 100 1.99 5.07 8.71
C ALA A 100 1.42 6.41 9.11
N ALA A 101 0.97 7.13 8.08
CA ALA A 101 0.19 8.32 8.15
C ALA A 101 -0.65 8.22 9.41
N LYS A 102 -0.31 9.09 10.36
CA LYS A 102 -1.16 9.38 11.50
C LYS A 102 -2.42 9.91 10.87
N ALA A 103 -3.38 9.02 10.67
CA ALA A 103 -4.73 9.34 10.30
C ALA A 103 -5.26 10.22 11.44
N GLU A 104 -5.13 11.53 11.27
CA GLU A 104 -5.98 12.52 11.92
C GLU A 104 -7.38 12.31 11.34
N ALA A 105 -8.05 11.29 11.83
CA ALA A 105 -9.49 11.21 11.81
C ALA A 105 -10.03 11.95 13.05
N PRO A 106 -11.14 12.67 12.91
CA PRO A 106 -11.46 13.83 13.74
C PRO A 106 -11.81 13.38 15.15
N LYS A 107 -11.30 14.11 16.15
CA LYS A 107 -11.77 13.98 17.52
C LYS A 107 -13.24 14.39 17.53
N ALA A 108 -14.11 13.39 17.56
CA ALA A 108 -15.52 13.53 17.87
C ALA A 108 -15.64 14.26 19.21
N GLU A 109 -16.01 15.52 19.14
CA GLU A 109 -16.53 16.26 20.27
C GLU A 109 -17.97 15.84 20.52
N ALA A 110 -18.18 15.06 21.57
CA ALA A 110 -19.38 15.06 22.39
C ALA A 110 -19.11 14.21 23.65
N PRO A 111 -19.84 14.40 24.75
CA PRO A 111 -20.44 15.62 25.30
C PRO A 111 -20.08 15.78 26.78
N LYS A 112 -19.80 16.99 27.26
CA LYS A 112 -19.65 17.22 28.71
C LYS A 112 -20.96 17.76 29.29
N GLU A 113 -21.60 16.87 30.04
CA GLU A 113 -22.68 17.13 30.98
C GLU A 113 -22.50 18.43 31.77
N ALA A 114 -23.60 19.16 31.92
CA ALA A 114 -23.86 20.06 33.04
C ALA A 114 -25.33 19.90 33.46
N PRO A 115 -25.67 20.12 34.74
CA PRO A 115 -26.61 19.28 35.48
C PRO A 115 -28.06 19.79 35.48
N LYS A 116 -28.98 18.84 35.75
CA LYS A 116 -30.37 19.02 36.27
C LYS A 116 -30.34 19.79 37.62
N PRO A 117 -31.47 20.18 38.27
CA PRO A 117 -32.91 20.16 37.89
C PRO A 117 -33.72 21.40 38.38
N ALA A 118 -34.91 21.65 37.79
CA ALA A 118 -36.11 22.26 38.41
C ALA A 118 -37.06 22.68 37.26
N ALA A 119 -38.39 22.63 37.33
CA ALA A 119 -39.36 22.08 38.24
C ALA A 119 -40.71 22.15 37.50
N SER A 120 -41.64 21.29 37.92
CA SER A 120 -43.09 21.45 37.80
C SER A 120 -43.78 21.11 36.45
N ALA A 121 -44.50 20.00 36.54
CA ALA A 121 -45.65 19.53 35.74
C ALA A 121 -46.83 20.53 35.71
N PRO A 122 -48.01 20.26 35.10
CA PRO A 122 -48.47 19.04 34.39
C PRO A 122 -49.20 19.27 33.02
N ALA A 123 -49.53 18.15 32.36
CA ALA A 123 -50.37 17.95 31.16
C ALA A 123 -51.86 18.38 31.34
N PRO A 124 -52.81 18.25 30.38
CA PRO A 124 -52.81 17.55 29.07
C PRO A 124 -53.53 18.27 27.87
N ALA A 125 -53.64 17.54 26.75
CA ALA A 125 -54.11 17.81 25.35
C ALA A 125 -55.60 18.25 25.17
N PRO A 126 -56.28 18.20 23.97
CA PRO A 126 -55.88 17.96 22.55
C PRO A 126 -56.60 18.85 21.46
N ALA A 127 -56.20 18.66 20.18
CA ALA A 127 -56.97 18.68 18.90
C ALA A 127 -57.73 19.92 18.38
N LYS A 128 -57.41 20.34 17.12
CA LYS A 128 -58.29 20.49 15.91
C LYS A 128 -57.48 21.19 14.79
N ALA A 129 -57.10 20.54 13.69
CA ALA A 129 -57.85 20.43 12.43
C ALA A 129 -58.60 21.71 12.02
N GLU A 130 -58.11 22.44 11.01
CA GLU A 130 -58.96 23.24 10.13
C GLU A 130 -58.34 23.38 8.72
N PRO A 131 -59.12 23.22 7.64
CA PRO A 131 -58.67 23.27 6.25
C PRO A 131 -58.83 24.67 5.62
N ALA A 132 -58.23 24.87 4.45
CA ALA A 132 -58.68 25.83 3.45
C ALA A 132 -58.89 25.09 2.12
#